data_AF-A0A2N4UW27-F1
#
_entry.id   AF-A0A2N4UW27-F1
#
_cell.length_a   1.000
_cell.length_b   1.000
_cell.length_c   1.000
_cell.angle_alpha   90.00
_cell.angle_beta   90.00
_cell.angle_gamma   90.00
#
_symmetry.space_group_name_H-M   'P 1'
#
loop_
_entity.id
_entity.type
_entity.pdbx_description
1 polymer ?
#
loop_
_entity_poly.entity_id
_entity_poly.type
_entity_poly.pdbx_seq_one_letter_code
_entity_poly.pdbx_strand_id
1 'polypeptide(L)'
;MLDIITGHPITFSICALAVIKLLYDELMVRVKGEHLPKCPKCKKPMITKVAKQGKHIGKPFWGCVDYRKTGCDGFRTKGLFDKDEVSLTEIEYQKKLRKNDNK
;
A
#
# COMPACT_ATOMS: atom_id res chain seq x y z
N MET A 1 -41.57 24.50 -18.23
CA MET A 1 -41.14 24.98 -16.89
C MET A 1 -39.91 24.20 -16.41
N LEU A 2 -38.96 23.88 -17.31
CA LEU A 2 -37.85 22.95 -17.02
C LEU A 2 -36.53 23.31 -17.75
N ASP A 3 -36.30 24.58 -18.11
CA ASP A 3 -35.17 24.96 -19.00
C ASP A 3 -34.16 25.93 -18.37
N ILE A 4 -34.06 26.02 -17.03
CA ILE A 4 -33.06 26.88 -16.35
C ILE A 4 -31.85 26.08 -15.83
N ILE A 5 -31.88 24.75 -15.88
CA ILE A 5 -30.91 23.92 -15.14
C ILE A 5 -29.60 23.68 -15.93
N THR A 6 -29.55 23.95 -17.24
CA THR A 6 -28.40 23.60 -18.09
C THR A 6 -27.30 24.67 -18.22
N GLY A 7 -27.44 25.85 -17.59
CA GLY A 7 -26.50 26.96 -17.78
C GLY A 7 -26.12 27.74 -16.52
N HIS A 8 -26.51 27.30 -15.32
CA HIS A 8 -26.21 28.05 -14.12
C HIS A 8 -24.71 27.90 -13.77
N PRO A 9 -23.93 28.98 -13.59
CA PRO A 9 -22.48 28.90 -13.38
C PRO A 9 -22.10 28.03 -12.17
N ILE A 10 -23.00 27.92 -11.20
CA ILE A 10 -22.83 27.06 -10.02
C ILE A 10 -22.88 25.58 -10.40
N THR A 11 -23.78 25.15 -11.30
CA THR A 11 -23.86 23.74 -11.71
C THR A 11 -22.67 23.33 -12.56
N PHE A 12 -22.16 24.22 -13.41
CA PHE A 12 -20.91 23.99 -14.16
C PHE A 12 -19.70 23.84 -13.22
N SER A 13 -19.61 24.69 -12.20
CA SER A 13 -18.54 24.64 -11.19
C SER A 13 -18.59 23.34 -10.36
N ILE A 14 -19.79 22.93 -9.92
CA ILE A 14 -19.99 21.66 -9.21
C ILE A 14 -19.62 20.47 -10.11
N CYS A 15 -20.05 20.46 -11.38
CA CYS A 15 -19.67 19.43 -12.35
C CYS A 15 -18.15 19.38 -12.56
N ALA A 16 -17.48 20.52 -12.70
CA ALA A 16 -16.03 20.58 -12.87
C ALA A 16 -15.30 20.01 -11.65
N LEU A 17 -15.71 20.36 -10.42
CA LEU A 17 -15.14 19.82 -9.19
C LEU A 17 -15.39 18.31 -9.06
N ALA A 18 -16.58 17.83 -9.45
CA ALA A 18 -16.90 16.40 -9.45
C ALA A 18 -16.01 15.63 -10.44
N VAL A 19 -15.83 16.14 -11.67
CA VAL A 19 -14.93 15.55 -12.67
C VAL A 19 -13.49 15.54 -12.16
N ILE A 20 -13.01 16.65 -11.60
CA ILE A 20 -11.67 16.74 -11.01
C ILE A 20 -11.50 15.72 -9.87
N LYS A 21 -12.48 15.58 -8.98
CA LYS A 21 -12.44 14.60 -7.90
C LYS A 21 -12.36 13.16 -8.42
N LEU A 22 -13.16 12.82 -9.43
CA LEU A 22 -13.12 11.48 -10.05
C LEU A 22 -11.76 11.18 -10.70
N LEU A 23 -11.17 12.18 -11.36
CA LEU A 23 -9.81 12.07 -11.94
C LEU A 23 -8.75 11.91 -10.85
N TYR A 24 -8.84 12.64 -9.74
CA TYR A 24 -7.93 12.50 -8.60
C TYR A 24 -8.05 11.12 -7.95
N ASP A 25 -9.27 10.63 -7.71
CA ASP A 25 -9.47 9.33 -7.07
C ASP A 25 -8.89 8.20 -7.94
N GLU A 26 -9.07 8.25 -9.27
CA GLU A 26 -8.49 7.27 -10.18
C GLU A 26 -6.95 7.34 -10.21
N LEU A 27 -6.36 8.54 -10.25
CA LEU A 27 -4.91 8.72 -10.20
C LEU A 27 -4.32 8.23 -8.88
N MET A 28 -4.98 8.50 -7.75
CA MET A 28 -4.49 8.10 -6.43
C MET A 28 -4.58 6.59 -6.20
N VAL A 29 -5.54 5.89 -6.81
CA VAL A 29 -5.57 4.42 -6.81
C VAL A 29 -4.37 3.85 -7.56
N ARG A 30 -4.00 4.41 -8.71
CA ARG A 30 -2.82 3.96 -9.47
C ARG A 30 -1.49 4.21 -8.73
N VAL A 31 -1.44 5.25 -7.89
CA VAL A 31 -0.26 5.57 -7.08
C VAL A 31 -0.17 4.69 -5.82
N LYS A 32 -1.29 4.19 -5.30
CA LYS A 32 -1.27 3.27 -4.16
C LYS A 32 -0.60 1.95 -4.56
N GLY A 33 0.63 1.76 -4.10
CA GLY A 33 1.37 0.51 -4.25
C GLY A 33 0.70 -0.64 -3.49
N GLU A 34 -0.27 -1.32 -4.11
CA GLU A 34 -0.95 -2.48 -3.53
C GLU A 34 -0.10 -3.76 -3.56
N HIS A 35 1.03 -3.72 -4.27
CA HIS A 35 1.92 -4.87 -4.43
C HIS A 35 3.02 -4.90 -3.38
N LEU A 36 3.22 -6.10 -2.82
CA LEU A 36 4.30 -6.37 -1.88
C LEU A 36 5.65 -6.14 -2.56
N PRO A 37 6.54 -5.31 -1.97
CA PRO A 37 7.85 -5.08 -2.56
C PRO A 37 8.66 -6.37 -2.58
N LYS A 38 9.49 -6.52 -3.61
CA LYS A 38 10.40 -7.66 -3.74
C LYS A 38 11.66 -7.45 -2.91
N CYS A 39 12.13 -8.52 -2.29
CA CYS A 39 13.39 -8.58 -1.57
C CYS A 39 14.56 -8.25 -2.50
N PRO A 40 15.46 -7.33 -2.15
CA PRO A 40 16.58 -6.97 -3.02
C PRO A 40 17.53 -8.17 -3.25
N LYS A 41 17.64 -9.07 -2.26
CA LYS A 41 18.53 -10.25 -2.29
C LYS A 41 17.92 -11.43 -3.05
N CYS A 42 16.74 -11.93 -2.64
CA CYS A 42 16.16 -13.16 -3.20
C CYS A 42 14.92 -12.95 -4.10
N LYS A 43 14.50 -11.70 -4.33
CA LYS A 43 13.34 -11.30 -5.16
C LYS A 43 11.96 -11.80 -4.71
N LYS A 44 11.88 -12.59 -3.64
CA LYS A 44 10.63 -13.01 -3.00
C LYS A 44 9.89 -11.81 -2.35
N PRO A 45 8.58 -11.89 -2.12
CA PRO A 45 7.83 -10.84 -1.45
C PRO A 45 8.40 -10.50 -0.07
N MET A 46 8.16 -9.27 0.37
CA MET A 46 8.55 -8.78 1.69
C MET A 46 7.31 -8.45 2.51
N ILE A 47 7.41 -8.69 3.81
CA ILE A 47 6.34 -8.42 4.77
C ILE A 47 6.74 -7.27 5.70
N THR A 48 5.76 -6.55 6.25
CA THR A 48 6.04 -5.50 7.25
C THR A 48 6.49 -6.14 8.57
N LYS A 49 7.63 -5.69 9.10
CA LYS A 49 8.15 -6.05 10.42
C LYS A 49 8.45 -4.79 11.22
N VAL A 50 8.40 -4.88 12.54
CA VAL A 50 8.76 -3.78 13.44
C VAL A 50 10.12 -4.06 14.05
N ALA A 51 11.02 -3.08 13.98
CA ALA A 51 12.34 -3.19 14.59
C ALA A 51 12.21 -3.28 16.12
N LYS A 52 12.83 -4.31 16.70
CA LYS A 52 12.73 -4.59 18.14
C LYS A 52 13.87 -3.98 18.96
N GLN A 53 14.95 -3.55 18.31
CA GLN A 53 16.18 -3.10 18.97
C GLN A 53 16.90 -2.04 18.15
N GLY A 54 17.82 -1.31 18.79
CA GLY A 54 18.67 -0.30 18.16
C GLY A 54 17.95 1.04 17.89
N LYS A 55 18.62 1.91 17.12
CA LYS A 55 18.18 3.29 16.83
C LYS A 55 16.85 3.43 16.06
N HIS A 56 16.32 2.32 15.55
CA HIS A 56 15.07 2.28 14.79
C HIS A 56 13.95 1.52 15.50
N ILE A 57 14.11 1.21 16.80
CA ILE A 57 13.10 0.50 17.57
C ILE A 57 11.70 1.11 17.41
N GLY A 58 10.70 0.24 17.26
CA GLY A 58 9.31 0.63 17.04
C GLY A 58 8.98 1.04 15.60
N LYS A 59 9.97 1.28 14.73
CA LYS A 59 9.72 1.66 13.34
C LYS A 59 9.45 0.44 12.45
N PRO A 60 8.46 0.51 11.55
CA PRO A 60 8.20 -0.54 10.58
C PRO A 60 9.22 -0.53 9.43
N PHE A 61 9.49 -1.71 8.88
CA PHE A 61 10.34 -1.91 7.70
C PHE A 61 9.86 -3.11 6.89
N TRP A 62 10.25 -3.19 5.62
CA TRP A 62 10.01 -4.36 4.79
C TRP A 62 11.09 -5.41 5.07
N GLY A 63 10.69 -6.61 5.50
CA GLY A 63 11.60 -7.74 5.75
C GLY A 63 11.26 -8.94 4.89
N CYS A 64 12.28 -9.69 4.46
CA CYS A 64 12.07 -10.92 3.69
C CYS A 64 11.22 -11.95 4.45
N VAL A 65 10.32 -12.61 3.71
CA VAL A 65 9.42 -13.66 4.20
C VAL A 65 10.19 -14.93 4.59
N ASP A 66 11.25 -15.23 3.84
CA ASP A 66 12.03 -16.46 4.01
C ASP A 66 13.22 -16.30 4.94
N TYR A 67 13.28 -15.21 5.72
CA TYR A 67 14.29 -15.05 6.76
C TYR A 67 14.37 -16.28 7.67
N ARG A 68 13.23 -16.82 8.10
CA ARG A 68 13.20 -18.01 8.97
C ARG A 68 13.56 -19.31 8.26
N LYS A 69 13.22 -19.46 6.98
CA LYS A 69 13.41 -20.71 6.23
C LYS A 69 14.81 -20.84 5.63
N THR A 70 15.38 -19.71 5.19
CA THR A 70 16.61 -19.67 4.40
C THR A 70 17.70 -18.79 5.00
N GLY A 71 17.40 -18.04 6.06
CA GLY A 71 18.33 -17.04 6.62
C GLY A 71 18.42 -15.75 5.80
N CYS A 72 17.57 -15.54 4.79
CA CYS A 72 17.61 -14.32 3.96
C CYS A 72 17.29 -13.06 4.80
N ASP A 73 18.31 -12.25 5.02
CA ASP A 73 18.34 -11.01 5.81
C ASP A 73 18.00 -9.75 4.98
N GLY A 74 17.46 -9.93 3.76
CA GLY A 74 17.08 -8.80 2.92
C GLY A 74 15.98 -7.94 3.57
N PHE A 75 16.25 -6.63 3.65
CA PHE A 75 15.30 -5.64 4.17
C PHE A 75 15.27 -4.39 3.27
N ARG A 76 14.19 -3.60 3.39
CA ARG A 76 14.07 -2.26 2.81
C ARG A 76 13.43 -1.35 3.85
N THR A 77 13.93 -0.13 3.95
CA THR A 77 13.27 0.93 4.72
C THR A 77 11.96 1.30 4.04
N LYS A 78 10.90 1.54 4.82
CA LYS A 78 9.67 2.11 4.28
C LYS A 78 9.93 3.56 3.84
N GLY A 79 9.56 3.88 2.61
CA GLY A 79 9.63 5.23 2.04
C GLY A 79 8.38 6.07 2.34
N LEU A 80 8.36 7.31 1.84
CA LEU A 80 7.23 8.23 2.03
C LEU A 80 5.89 7.68 1.50
N PHE A 81 5.94 6.86 0.44
CA PHE A 81 4.77 6.25 -0.17
C PHE A 81 4.40 4.89 0.43
N ASP A 82 5.27 4.32 1.27
CA ASP A 82 4.98 3.08 1.97
C ASP A 82 4.18 3.42 3.23
N LYS A 83 2.96 2.90 3.32
CA LYS A 83 2.16 3.05 4.54
C LYS A 83 2.83 2.30 5.68
N ASP A 84 2.89 2.92 6.86
CA ASP A 84 3.35 2.25 8.07
C ASP A 84 2.41 1.09 8.45
N GLU A 85 1.11 1.30 8.24
CA GLU A 85 0.07 0.30 8.40
C GLU A 85 0.22 -0.87 7.42
N VAL A 86 -0.18 -2.06 7.88
CA VAL A 86 -0.16 -3.29 7.11
C VAL A 86 -1.35 -3.31 6.15
N SER A 87 -1.12 -3.44 4.83
CA SER A 87 -2.20 -3.49 3.84
C SER A 87 -3.02 -4.79 3.92
N LEU A 88 -4.25 -4.78 3.39
CA LEU A 88 -5.08 -5.99 3.30
C LEU A 88 -4.38 -7.11 2.50
N THR A 89 -3.72 -6.73 1.39
CA THR A 89 -2.94 -7.66 0.55
C THR A 89 -1.81 -8.34 1.33
N GLU A 90 -1.15 -7.59 2.20
CA GLU A 90 -0.12 -8.10 3.10
C GLU A 90 -0.69 -9.00 4.20
N ILE A 91 -1.82 -8.64 4.81
CA ILE A 91 -2.50 -9.45 5.83
C ILE A 91 -2.89 -10.81 5.25
N GLU A 92 -3.49 -10.83 4.05
CA GLU A 92 -3.86 -12.06 3.36
C GLU A 92 -2.63 -12.91 3.04
N TYR A 93 -1.56 -12.29 2.57
CA TYR A 93 -0.31 -12.97 2.28
C TYR A 93 0.31 -13.61 3.54
N GLN A 94 0.35 -12.89 4.67
CA GLN A 94 0.83 -13.44 5.94
C GLN A 94 -0.03 -14.62 6.43
N LYS A 95 -1.36 -14.57 6.26
CA LYS A 95 -2.25 -15.71 6.59
C LYS A 95 -1.90 -16.94 5.77
N LYS A 96 -1.63 -16.78 4.46
CA LYS A 96 -1.20 -17.86 3.57
C LYS A 96 0.12 -18.48 4.02
N LEU A 97 1.10 -17.67 4.43
CA LEU A 97 2.37 -18.16 4.96
C LEU A 97 2.17 -19.02 6.21
N ARG A 98 1.39 -18.53 7.19
CA ARG A 98 1.11 -19.28 8.43
C ARG A 98 0.45 -20.63 8.16
N LYS A 99 -0.48 -20.68 7.20
CA LYS A 99 -1.14 -21.94 6.81
C LYS A 99 -0.15 -22.95 6.23
N ASN A 100 0.82 -22.50 5.44
CA ASN A 100 1.83 -23.36 4.83
C ASN A 100 2.88 -23.85 5.85
N ASP A 101 3.17 -23.08 6.90
CA ASP A 101 4.11 -23.48 7.94
C ASP A 101 3.50 -24.51 8.93
N ASN A 102 2.17 -24.59 9.00
CA ASN A 102 1.42 -25.54 9.83
C ASN A 102 1.06 -26.85 9.10
N LYS A 103 1.57 -27.07 7.89
CA LYS A 103 1.35 -28.26 7.07
C LYS A 103 2.65 -29.04 6.95
#